data_AF-A0A165HDJ1-F1
#
_entry.id   AF-A0A165HDJ1-F1
#
_cell.length_a   1.000
_cell.length_b   1.000
_cell.length_c   1.000
_cell.angle_alpha   90.00
_cell.angle_beta   90.00
_cell.angle_gamma   90.00
#
_symmetry.space_group_name_H-M   'P 1'
#
loop_
_entity.id
_entity.type
_entity.pdbx_description
1 polymer ?
#
loop_
_entity_poly.entity_id
_entity_poly.type
_entity_poly.pdbx_seq_one_letter_code
_entity_poly.pdbx_strand_id
1 'polypeptide(L)'
;RDVEKVDRQDDRAAARLFSAEALQHHCTRFPERSGVALYLFFLGGLFDAWQSRKLSHSERILLALRCRFFLHAWRAHIDAHPDHSRHRNFISRESMDIFTTLCDSLVALVISYREFYPDRPFLPWLHSTEPVEHVFGVLRQLKLDFNFADFLFFVPKLCLFLLGRFGIISEEQRANLTAAGYWHTYTFTDGIDLKALTAWPTDDEIQKLSDAALAQVQAILKRVGIDMHAML
;
A
#
# COMPACT_ATOMS: atom_id res chain seq x y z
N ARG A 1 6.12 5.11 22.02
CA ARG A 1 6.65 3.77 21.64
C ARG A 1 7.13 3.77 20.20
N ASP A 2 6.31 4.26 19.27
CA ASP A 2 6.67 4.35 17.84
C ASP A 2 7.77 5.38 17.51
N VAL A 3 8.12 6.27 18.47
CA VAL A 3 9.15 7.32 18.33
C VAL A 3 10.36 7.10 19.26
N GLU A 4 10.16 6.42 20.40
CA GLU A 4 11.21 6.13 21.39
C GLU A 4 11.39 4.62 21.49
N LYS A 5 12.58 4.12 21.14
CA LYS A 5 12.86 2.68 20.85
C LYS A 5 12.05 2.15 19.67
N VAL A 6 12.15 2.87 18.54
CA VAL A 6 11.44 2.57 17.29
C VAL A 6 11.75 1.15 16.83
N ASP A 7 10.72 0.31 16.83
CA ASP A 7 10.75 -0.92 16.05
C ASP A 7 10.59 -0.54 14.57
N ARG A 8 11.69 -0.55 13.82
CA ARG A 8 11.70 -0.21 12.40
C ARG A 8 11.00 -1.26 11.53
N GLN A 9 10.60 -2.38 12.12
CA GLN A 9 9.85 -3.45 11.46
C GLN A 9 8.36 -3.43 11.81
N ASP A 10 7.88 -2.50 12.64
CA ASP A 10 6.45 -2.34 12.95
C ASP A 10 5.71 -1.68 11.77
N ASP A 11 5.28 -2.51 10.83
CA ASP A 11 4.46 -2.14 9.68
C ASP A 11 3.15 -1.44 10.07
N ARG A 12 2.63 -1.69 11.28
CA ARG A 12 1.42 -1.03 11.77
C ARG A 12 1.64 0.42 12.13
N ALA A 13 2.80 0.74 12.69
CA ALA A 13 3.15 2.13 12.96
C ALA A 13 3.19 2.90 11.63
N ALA A 14 3.76 2.29 10.58
CA ALA A 14 3.71 2.85 9.24
C ALA A 14 2.28 2.95 8.69
N ALA A 15 1.45 1.91 8.82
CA ALA A 15 0.07 1.94 8.35
C ALA A 15 -0.77 3.02 9.04
N ARG A 16 -0.59 3.22 10.35
CA ARG A 16 -1.25 4.31 11.10
C ARG A 16 -0.83 5.70 10.61
N LEU A 17 0.44 5.88 10.21
CA LEU A 17 0.93 7.16 9.69
C LEU A 17 0.20 7.60 8.42
N PHE A 18 -0.16 6.65 7.55
CA PHE A 18 -0.87 6.91 6.30
C PHE A 18 -2.40 6.81 6.43
N SER A 19 -2.94 6.73 7.65
CA SER A 19 -4.38 6.66 7.87
C SER A 19 -5.07 8.01 7.65
N ALA A 20 -6.37 7.98 7.37
CA ALA A 20 -7.19 9.18 7.23
C ALA A 20 -7.18 10.03 8.51
N GLU A 21 -7.19 9.40 9.68
CA GLU A 21 -7.14 10.07 10.98
C GLU A 21 -5.81 10.81 11.19
N ALA A 22 -4.69 10.18 10.82
CA ALA A 22 -3.37 10.81 10.90
C ALA A 22 -3.25 12.00 9.94
N LEU A 23 -3.74 11.85 8.71
CA LEU A 23 -3.80 12.95 7.74
C LEU A 23 -4.69 14.10 8.26
N GLN A 24 -5.88 13.79 8.78
CA GLN A 24 -6.79 14.78 9.34
C GLN A 24 -6.12 15.53 10.51
N HIS A 25 -5.50 14.79 11.44
CA HIS A 25 -4.76 15.38 12.54
C HIS A 25 -3.67 16.34 12.06
N HIS A 26 -2.87 15.92 11.06
CA HIS A 26 -1.81 16.75 10.49
C HIS A 26 -2.37 18.02 9.84
N CYS A 27 -3.42 17.91 9.03
CA CYS A 27 -4.08 19.05 8.39
C CYS A 27 -4.66 20.04 9.41
N THR A 28 -5.21 19.57 10.53
CA THR A 28 -5.74 20.45 11.58
C THR A 28 -4.64 21.09 12.41
N ARG A 29 -3.58 20.35 12.76
CA ARG A 29 -2.58 20.80 13.73
C ARG A 29 -1.40 21.54 13.10
N PHE A 30 -1.08 21.23 11.85
CA PHE A 30 0.06 21.77 11.10
C PHE A 30 -0.34 22.18 9.66
N PRO A 31 -1.35 23.07 9.50
CA PRO A 31 -1.86 23.48 8.19
C PRO A 31 -0.79 24.14 7.30
N GLU A 32 0.26 24.71 7.90
CA GLU A 32 1.39 25.30 7.20
C GLU A 32 2.28 24.26 6.49
N ARG A 33 2.16 22.97 6.84
CA ARG A 33 2.96 21.86 6.31
C ARG A 33 2.20 21.08 5.24
N SER A 34 1.66 21.80 4.28
CA SER A 34 0.83 21.24 3.20
C SER A 34 1.55 20.18 2.36
N GLY A 35 2.87 20.33 2.13
CA GLY A 35 3.66 19.33 1.40
C GLY A 35 3.66 17.94 2.06
N VAL A 36 3.74 17.88 3.39
CA VAL A 36 3.64 16.62 4.14
C VAL A 36 2.22 16.04 4.04
N ALA A 37 1.19 16.89 4.11
CA ALA A 37 -0.19 16.44 3.95
C ALA A 37 -0.42 15.80 2.57
N LEU A 38 0.13 16.40 1.50
CA LEU A 38 0.05 15.83 0.15
C LEU A 38 0.80 14.50 0.05
N TYR A 39 2.00 14.41 0.62
CA TYR A 39 2.75 13.17 0.66
C TYR A 39 1.96 12.05 1.35
N LEU A 40 1.41 12.31 2.55
CA LEU A 40 0.59 11.34 3.28
C LEU A 40 -0.67 10.96 2.50
N PHE A 41 -1.33 11.92 1.86
CA PHE A 41 -2.54 11.69 1.07
C PHE A 41 -2.30 10.78 -0.14
N PHE A 42 -1.31 11.10 -0.98
CA PHE A 42 -1.08 10.34 -2.21
C PHE A 42 -0.48 8.95 -1.94
N LEU A 43 0.46 8.84 -1.00
CA LEU A 43 1.03 7.54 -0.64
C LEU A 43 0.02 6.68 0.14
N GLY A 44 -0.77 7.26 1.04
CA GLY A 44 -1.86 6.56 1.70
C GLY A 44 -2.88 6.02 0.70
N GLY A 45 -3.27 6.82 -0.29
CA GLY A 45 -4.13 6.37 -1.39
C GLY A 45 -3.53 5.22 -2.19
N LEU A 46 -2.22 5.22 -2.46
CA LEU A 46 -1.54 4.09 -3.11
C LEU A 46 -1.63 2.82 -2.24
N PHE A 47 -1.40 2.93 -0.93
CA PHE A 47 -1.49 1.77 -0.03
C PHE A 47 -2.92 1.24 0.06
N ASP A 48 -3.93 2.11 0.10
CA ASP A 48 -5.34 1.70 0.03
C ASP A 48 -5.66 0.98 -1.29
N ALA A 49 -5.10 1.45 -2.41
CA ALA A 49 -5.27 0.82 -3.71
C ALA A 49 -4.78 -0.64 -3.74
N TRP A 50 -3.79 -0.98 -2.94
CA TRP A 50 -3.31 -2.36 -2.79
C TRP A 50 -4.04 -3.14 -1.70
N GLN A 51 -4.25 -2.53 -0.53
CA GLN A 51 -4.62 -3.26 0.69
C GLN A 51 -6.12 -3.24 1.00
N SER A 52 -6.88 -2.27 0.48
CA SER A 52 -8.32 -2.19 0.76
C SER A 52 -9.05 -3.39 0.16
N ARG A 53 -10.00 -3.96 0.90
CA ARG A 53 -10.89 -5.05 0.45
C ARG A 53 -12.19 -4.56 -0.19
N LYS A 54 -12.41 -3.24 -0.19
CA LYS A 54 -13.68 -2.61 -0.58
C LYS A 54 -13.60 -1.84 -1.90
N LEU A 55 -12.40 -1.48 -2.34
CA LEU A 55 -12.21 -0.71 -3.57
C LEU A 55 -12.42 -1.56 -4.82
N SER A 56 -13.13 -0.99 -5.78
CA SER A 56 -13.25 -1.46 -7.15
C SER A 56 -11.93 -1.30 -7.92
N HIS A 57 -11.81 -1.99 -9.05
CA HIS A 57 -10.63 -1.87 -9.92
C HIS A 57 -10.42 -0.43 -10.43
N SER A 58 -11.50 0.26 -10.78
CA SER A 58 -11.45 1.66 -11.23
C SER A 58 -10.93 2.61 -10.14
N GLU A 59 -11.37 2.44 -8.89
CA GLU A 59 -10.86 3.25 -7.78
C GLU A 59 -9.39 2.98 -7.49
N ARG A 60 -8.95 1.72 -7.57
CA ARG A 60 -7.53 1.34 -7.41
C ARG A 60 -6.66 1.99 -8.47
N ILE A 61 -7.07 1.89 -9.73
CA ILE A 61 -6.36 2.53 -10.86
C ILE A 61 -6.28 4.03 -10.65
N LEU A 62 -7.38 4.68 -10.26
CA LEU A 62 -7.41 6.13 -10.01
C LEU A 62 -6.40 6.52 -8.93
N LEU A 63 -6.37 5.81 -7.80
CA LEU A 63 -5.46 6.09 -6.69
C LEU A 63 -4.00 5.85 -7.07
N ALA A 64 -3.69 4.75 -7.78
CA ALA A 64 -2.35 4.47 -8.27
C ALA A 64 -1.85 5.54 -9.26
N LEU A 65 -2.69 5.93 -10.23
CA LEU A 65 -2.33 6.95 -11.21
C LEU A 65 -2.16 8.34 -10.58
N ARG A 66 -3.00 8.69 -9.60
CA ARG A 66 -2.82 9.92 -8.79
C ARG A 66 -1.45 9.94 -8.11
N CYS A 67 -1.09 8.87 -7.42
CA CYS A 67 0.20 8.77 -6.74
C CYS A 67 1.35 8.86 -7.74
N ARG A 68 1.26 8.14 -8.85
CA ARG A 68 2.24 8.20 -9.94
C ARG A 68 2.45 9.62 -10.45
N PHE A 69 1.39 10.32 -10.85
CA PHE A 69 1.49 11.69 -11.36
C PHE A 69 2.04 12.64 -10.30
N PHE A 70 1.62 12.49 -9.03
CA PHE A 70 2.16 13.28 -7.93
C PHE A 70 3.68 13.09 -7.76
N LEU A 71 4.17 11.84 -7.74
CA LEU A 71 5.59 11.54 -7.57
C LEU A 71 6.43 12.11 -8.71
N HIS A 72 5.96 12.00 -9.95
CA HIS A 72 6.64 12.57 -11.12
C HIS A 72 6.62 14.09 -11.11
N ALA A 73 5.50 14.72 -10.77
CA ALA A 73 5.39 16.16 -10.65
C ALA A 73 6.27 16.72 -9.53
N TRP A 74 6.29 16.06 -8.37
CA TRP A 74 7.16 16.45 -7.25
C TRP A 74 8.63 16.34 -7.64
N ARG A 75 9.03 15.25 -8.32
CA ARG A 75 10.40 15.10 -8.83
C ARG A 75 10.77 16.22 -9.79
N ALA A 76 9.90 16.52 -10.77
CA ALA A 76 10.14 17.60 -11.73
C ALA A 76 10.25 18.97 -11.04
N HIS A 77 9.42 19.23 -10.03
CA HIS A 77 9.51 20.45 -9.22
C HIS A 77 10.85 20.59 -8.50
N ILE A 78 11.36 19.49 -7.91
CA ILE A 78 12.68 19.48 -7.27
C ILE A 78 13.78 19.75 -8.29
N ASP A 79 13.69 19.18 -9.49
CA ASP A 79 14.70 19.34 -10.55
C ASP A 79 14.72 20.75 -11.14
N ALA A 80 13.57 21.42 -11.21
CA ALA A 80 13.45 22.77 -11.72
C ALA A 80 13.92 23.85 -10.73
N HIS A 81 14.03 23.53 -9.44
CA HIS A 81 14.38 24.51 -8.42
C HIS A 81 15.92 24.61 -8.23
N PRO A 82 16.53 25.80 -8.40
CA PRO A 82 17.99 25.95 -8.46
C PRO A 82 18.71 25.53 -7.19
N ASP A 83 18.05 25.65 -6.03
CA ASP A 83 18.63 25.37 -4.72
C ASP A 83 18.27 23.97 -4.17
N HIS A 84 17.46 23.20 -4.91
CA HIS A 84 17.08 21.85 -4.48
C HIS A 84 17.97 20.79 -5.11
N SER A 85 18.10 19.69 -4.38
CA SER A 85 18.74 18.47 -4.89
C SER A 85 17.91 17.26 -4.52
N ARG A 86 17.83 16.28 -5.43
CA ARG A 86 17.11 15.02 -5.16
C ARG A 86 17.62 14.31 -3.89
N HIS A 87 18.92 14.40 -3.61
CA HIS A 87 19.52 13.76 -2.43
C HIS A 87 19.04 14.36 -1.10
N ARG A 88 18.72 15.66 -1.05
CA ARG A 88 18.34 16.34 0.20
C ARG A 88 16.86 16.67 0.30
N ASN A 89 16.19 16.87 -0.83
CA ASN A 89 14.84 17.46 -0.90
C ASN A 89 13.80 16.51 -1.51
N PHE A 90 14.20 15.28 -1.83
CA PHE A 90 13.32 14.28 -2.40
C PHE A 90 13.49 12.94 -1.67
N ILE A 91 12.53 12.04 -1.86
CA ILE A 91 12.67 10.65 -1.39
C ILE A 91 13.89 9.98 -2.06
N SER A 92 14.38 8.90 -1.45
CA SER A 92 15.49 8.15 -2.03
C SER A 92 15.12 7.62 -3.41
N ARG A 93 16.16 7.34 -4.22
CA ARG A 93 15.98 6.76 -5.56
C ARG A 93 15.22 5.44 -5.49
N GLU A 94 15.58 4.62 -4.51
CA GLU A 94 14.98 3.31 -4.25
C GLU A 94 13.50 3.46 -3.91
N SER A 95 13.13 4.42 -3.05
CA SER A 95 11.73 4.69 -2.73
C SER A 95 10.95 5.17 -3.95
N MET A 96 11.53 6.06 -4.77
CA MET A 96 10.89 6.50 -6.01
C MET A 96 10.65 5.32 -6.96
N ASP A 97 11.66 4.48 -7.18
CA ASP A 97 11.55 3.33 -8.07
C ASP A 97 10.53 2.31 -7.55
N ILE A 98 10.50 2.04 -6.23
CA ILE A 98 9.51 1.18 -5.59
C ILE A 98 8.10 1.72 -5.77
N PHE A 99 7.85 3.00 -5.46
CA PHE A 99 6.50 3.56 -5.52
C PHE A 99 5.99 3.68 -6.96
N THR A 100 6.84 4.05 -7.91
CA THR A 100 6.47 4.03 -9.33
C THR A 100 6.16 2.61 -9.79
N THR A 101 6.98 1.62 -9.39
CA THR A 101 6.71 0.21 -9.70
C THR A 101 5.37 -0.24 -9.15
N LEU A 102 5.05 0.09 -7.89
CA LEU A 102 3.76 -0.25 -7.28
C LEU A 102 2.56 0.41 -7.99
N CYS A 103 2.73 1.61 -8.54
CA CYS A 103 1.67 2.25 -9.32
C CYS A 103 1.46 1.53 -10.67
N ASP A 104 2.56 1.33 -11.41
CA ASP A 104 2.53 0.75 -12.76
C ASP A 104 2.12 -0.73 -12.72
N SER A 105 2.63 -1.50 -11.75
CA SER A 105 2.33 -2.92 -11.62
C SER A 105 0.88 -3.16 -11.21
N LEU A 106 0.25 -2.27 -10.43
CA LEU A 106 -1.16 -2.42 -10.07
C LEU A 106 -2.05 -2.33 -11.31
N VAL A 107 -1.82 -1.31 -12.15
CA VAL A 107 -2.57 -1.14 -13.41
C VAL A 107 -2.30 -2.30 -14.36
N ALA A 108 -1.03 -2.71 -14.49
CA ALA A 108 -0.64 -3.84 -15.33
C ALA A 108 -1.28 -5.16 -14.87
N LEU A 109 -1.37 -5.40 -13.56
CA LEU A 109 -2.04 -6.58 -13.01
C LEU A 109 -3.54 -6.56 -13.30
N VAL A 110 -4.21 -5.41 -13.15
CA VAL A 110 -5.65 -5.31 -13.48
C VAL A 110 -5.89 -5.63 -14.96
N ILE A 111 -5.07 -5.09 -15.86
CA ILE A 111 -5.16 -5.38 -17.30
C ILE A 111 -4.87 -6.87 -17.57
N SER A 112 -3.81 -7.42 -16.97
CA SER A 112 -3.44 -8.82 -17.15
C SER A 112 -4.51 -9.79 -16.65
N TYR A 113 -5.14 -9.51 -15.50
CA TYR A 113 -6.23 -10.34 -14.99
C TYR A 113 -7.47 -10.23 -15.89
N ARG A 114 -7.82 -9.02 -16.36
CA ARG A 114 -8.90 -8.83 -17.32
C ARG A 114 -8.70 -9.67 -18.59
N GLU A 115 -7.49 -9.74 -19.11
CA GLU A 115 -7.19 -10.43 -20.37
C GLU A 115 -7.04 -11.95 -20.23
N PHE A 116 -6.34 -12.40 -19.20
CA PHE A 116 -5.97 -13.82 -19.06
C PHE A 116 -6.82 -14.59 -18.04
N TYR A 117 -7.46 -13.88 -17.11
CA TYR A 117 -8.22 -14.49 -16.01
C TYR A 117 -9.54 -13.75 -15.69
N PRO A 118 -10.40 -13.43 -16.69
CA PRO A 118 -11.54 -12.55 -16.51
C PRO A 118 -12.56 -13.08 -15.47
N ASP A 119 -12.64 -14.39 -15.31
CA ASP A 119 -13.56 -15.05 -14.37
C ASP A 119 -13.00 -15.18 -12.94
N ARG A 120 -11.74 -14.75 -12.71
CA ARG A 120 -11.09 -14.86 -11.39
C ARG A 120 -11.04 -13.48 -10.73
N PRO A 121 -11.48 -13.34 -9.46
CA PRO A 121 -11.40 -12.06 -8.78
C PRO A 121 -9.94 -11.65 -8.57
N PHE A 122 -9.62 -10.38 -8.81
CA PHE A 122 -8.31 -9.84 -8.48
C PHE A 122 -8.27 -9.37 -7.02
N LEU A 123 -7.34 -9.94 -6.26
CA LEU A 123 -7.17 -9.74 -4.82
C LEU A 123 -5.77 -9.14 -4.55
N PRO A 124 -5.56 -7.82 -4.79
CA PRO A 124 -4.23 -7.21 -4.76
C PRO A 124 -3.48 -7.38 -3.44
N TRP A 125 -4.19 -7.40 -2.31
CA TRP A 125 -3.60 -7.62 -0.98
C TRP A 125 -2.99 -9.01 -0.78
N LEU A 126 -3.25 -9.96 -1.70
CA LEU A 126 -2.62 -11.29 -1.69
C LEU A 126 -1.35 -11.37 -2.55
N HIS A 127 -0.96 -10.29 -3.23
CA HIS A 127 0.27 -10.22 -4.01
C HIS A 127 1.50 -9.78 -3.18
N SER A 128 1.36 -9.71 -1.85
CA SER A 128 2.44 -9.35 -0.94
C SER A 128 3.22 -10.56 -0.40
N THR A 129 4.32 -10.30 0.29
CA THR A 129 5.10 -11.32 1.03
C THR A 129 4.57 -11.59 2.44
N GLU A 130 3.48 -10.91 2.88
CA GLU A 130 2.88 -11.06 4.21
C GLU A 130 2.62 -12.54 4.59
N PRO A 131 2.10 -13.41 3.69
CA PRO A 131 1.91 -14.82 4.03
C PRO A 131 3.21 -15.57 4.32
N VAL A 132 4.30 -15.21 3.62
CA VAL A 132 5.62 -15.82 3.79
C VAL A 132 6.23 -15.39 5.13
N GLU A 133 6.12 -14.10 5.46
CA GLU A 133 6.56 -13.57 6.76
C GLU A 133 5.80 -14.23 7.91
N HIS A 134 4.50 -14.50 7.73
CA HIS A 134 3.73 -15.27 8.69
C HIS A 134 4.26 -16.70 8.85
N VAL A 135 4.56 -17.40 7.76
CA VAL A 135 5.16 -18.75 7.83
C VAL A 135 6.44 -18.72 8.68
N PHE A 136 7.31 -17.74 8.43
CA PHE A 136 8.51 -17.56 9.22
C PHE A 136 8.24 -17.19 10.68
N GLY A 137 7.23 -16.37 10.95
CA GLY A 137 6.79 -16.05 12.31
C GLY A 137 6.36 -17.30 13.09
N VAL A 138 5.60 -18.21 12.46
CA VAL A 138 5.18 -19.48 13.07
C VAL A 138 6.38 -20.40 13.30
N LEU A 139 7.30 -20.50 12.34
CA LEU A 139 8.50 -21.31 12.50
C LEU A 139 9.35 -20.83 13.67
N ARG A 140 9.50 -19.52 13.86
CA ARG A 140 10.21 -18.94 15.00
C ARG A 140 9.53 -19.21 16.35
N GLN A 141 8.22 -19.42 16.37
CA GLN A 141 7.51 -19.90 17.57
C GLN A 141 7.81 -21.36 17.89
N LEU A 142 8.08 -22.19 16.89
CA LEU A 142 8.49 -23.59 17.07
C LEU A 142 9.96 -23.70 17.48
N LYS A 143 10.84 -22.94 16.81
CA LYS A 143 12.27 -22.85 17.11
C LYS A 143 12.82 -21.53 16.56
N LEU A 144 13.40 -20.71 17.44
CA LEU A 144 13.86 -19.36 17.10
C LEU A 144 14.89 -19.36 15.96
N ASP A 145 15.97 -20.13 16.12
CA ASP A 145 17.06 -20.27 15.13
C ASP A 145 16.95 -21.62 14.41
N PHE A 146 15.86 -21.80 13.67
CA PHE A 146 15.63 -23.01 12.88
C PHE A 146 16.54 -23.04 11.64
N ASN A 147 17.04 -24.22 11.29
CA ASN A 147 17.77 -24.47 10.04
C ASN A 147 16.86 -25.12 8.98
N PHE A 148 17.40 -25.41 7.79
CA PHE A 148 16.61 -26.00 6.71
C PHE A 148 16.04 -27.39 7.04
N ALA A 149 16.77 -28.22 7.79
CA ALA A 149 16.25 -29.51 8.22
C ALA A 149 15.07 -29.33 9.20
N ASP A 150 15.19 -28.41 10.17
CA ASP A 150 14.09 -28.07 11.08
C ASP A 150 12.85 -27.61 10.30
N PHE A 151 13.02 -26.79 9.26
CA PHE A 151 11.93 -26.37 8.39
C PHE A 151 11.19 -27.57 7.79
N LEU A 152 11.93 -28.51 7.16
CA LEU A 152 11.35 -29.71 6.56
C LEU A 152 10.63 -30.58 7.59
N PHE A 153 11.20 -30.74 8.79
CA PHE A 153 10.55 -31.47 9.88
C PHE A 153 9.30 -30.76 10.43
N PHE A 154 9.25 -29.44 10.35
CA PHE A 154 8.12 -28.65 10.83
C PHE A 154 7.00 -28.50 9.80
N VAL A 155 7.18 -28.83 8.52
CA VAL A 155 6.13 -28.70 7.49
C VAL A 155 4.78 -29.28 7.94
N PRO A 156 4.68 -30.51 8.47
CA PRO A 156 3.39 -31.04 8.92
C PRO A 156 2.76 -30.23 10.05
N LYS A 157 3.58 -29.77 11.01
CA LYS A 157 3.13 -28.94 12.14
C LYS A 157 2.73 -27.53 11.68
N LEU A 158 3.47 -26.96 10.74
CA LEU A 158 3.16 -25.68 10.12
C LEU A 158 1.81 -25.75 9.41
N CYS A 159 1.56 -26.79 8.60
CA CYS A 159 0.27 -27.00 7.94
C CYS A 159 -0.87 -27.10 8.96
N LEU A 160 -0.72 -27.90 10.02
CA LEU A 160 -1.73 -28.02 11.08
C LEU A 160 -1.95 -26.70 11.84
N PHE A 161 -0.88 -25.97 12.14
CA PHE A 161 -0.96 -24.70 12.85
C PHE A 161 -1.65 -23.63 12.00
N LEU A 162 -1.30 -23.54 10.72
CA LEU A 162 -1.98 -22.65 9.78
C LEU A 162 -3.45 -23.03 9.67
N LEU A 163 -3.79 -24.31 9.40
CA LEU A 163 -5.17 -24.83 9.32
C LEU A 163 -5.98 -24.61 10.60
N GLY A 164 -5.40 -24.82 11.78
CA GLY A 164 -6.07 -24.57 13.06
C GLY A 164 -6.29 -23.08 13.35
N ARG A 165 -5.34 -22.23 12.95
CA ARG A 165 -5.43 -20.76 13.06
C ARG A 165 -6.42 -20.16 12.05
N PHE A 166 -6.65 -20.82 10.91
CA PHE A 166 -7.72 -20.48 9.97
C PHE A 166 -9.14 -20.70 10.55
N GLY A 167 -9.30 -21.52 11.60
CA GLY A 167 -10.60 -21.85 12.16
C GLY A 167 -10.98 -21.14 13.47
N ILE A 168 -10.02 -20.71 14.30
CA ILE A 168 -10.30 -20.40 15.72
C ILE A 168 -9.32 -19.36 16.29
N ILE A 169 -9.52 -18.06 16.03
CA ILE A 169 -8.88 -17.02 16.87
C ILE A 169 -9.99 -16.11 17.43
N SER A 170 -10.07 -16.02 18.76
CA SER A 170 -11.02 -15.12 19.42
C SER A 170 -10.66 -13.64 19.20
N GLU A 171 -11.64 -12.75 19.34
CA GLU A 171 -11.43 -11.29 19.22
C GLU A 171 -10.36 -10.77 20.20
N GLU A 172 -10.26 -11.38 21.37
CA GLU A 172 -9.32 -11.01 22.44
C GLU A 172 -7.86 -11.40 22.11
N GLN A 173 -7.66 -12.56 21.48
CA GLN A 173 -6.36 -12.97 20.95
C GLN A 173 -5.95 -12.15 19.73
N ARG A 174 -6.93 -11.75 18.89
CA ARG A 174 -6.71 -10.76 17.82
C ARG A 174 -6.17 -9.46 18.40
N ALA A 175 -6.81 -8.88 19.42
CA ALA A 175 -6.38 -7.62 20.04
C ALA A 175 -4.97 -7.67 20.64
N ASN A 176 -4.59 -8.77 21.30
CA ASN A 176 -3.24 -8.93 21.86
C ASN A 176 -2.16 -9.16 20.80
N LEU A 177 -2.46 -9.91 19.72
CA LEU A 177 -1.58 -9.96 18.54
C LEU A 177 -1.49 -8.58 17.86
N THR A 178 -2.53 -7.74 18.00
CA THR A 178 -2.59 -6.32 17.56
C THR A 178 -1.66 -5.38 18.34
N ALA A 179 -1.12 -5.82 19.49
CA ALA A 179 -0.13 -5.08 20.25
C ALA A 179 1.34 -5.54 20.02
N ALA A 180 1.55 -6.71 19.39
CA ALA A 180 2.85 -7.37 19.23
C ALA A 180 3.39 -7.41 17.78
N GLY A 181 2.98 -6.48 16.92
CA GLY A 181 3.45 -6.33 15.53
C GLY A 181 2.72 -7.17 14.46
N TYR A 182 2.30 -8.41 14.73
CA TYR A 182 1.78 -9.29 13.66
C TYR A 182 0.27 -9.13 13.39
N TRP A 183 -0.13 -8.34 12.38
CA TRP A 183 -1.55 -8.16 12.00
C TRP A 183 -1.92 -9.13 10.90
N HIS A 184 -2.90 -10.00 11.17
CA HIS A 184 -3.38 -10.96 10.19
C HIS A 184 -4.46 -10.32 9.32
N THR A 185 -4.07 -9.44 8.39
CA THR A 185 -5.08 -8.88 7.48
C THR A 185 -5.55 -9.91 6.49
N TYR A 186 -4.65 -10.78 6.05
CA TYR A 186 -4.93 -11.76 5.00
C TYR A 186 -6.12 -12.68 5.34
N THR A 187 -6.42 -12.90 6.64
CA THR A 187 -7.55 -13.72 7.11
C THR A 187 -8.87 -12.95 7.20
N PHE A 188 -8.89 -11.62 7.05
CA PHE A 188 -10.14 -10.86 7.05
C PHE A 188 -10.82 -10.99 5.69
N THR A 189 -11.77 -11.91 5.61
CA THR A 189 -12.62 -12.15 4.44
C THR A 189 -14.01 -11.54 4.55
N ASP A 190 -14.32 -10.89 5.68
CA ASP A 190 -15.67 -10.37 5.94
C ASP A 190 -16.01 -9.21 5.00
N GLY A 191 -17.15 -9.32 4.33
CA GLY A 191 -17.69 -8.25 3.47
C GLY A 191 -16.95 -8.02 2.15
N ILE A 192 -16.16 -9.00 1.67
CA ILE A 192 -15.53 -8.94 0.35
C ILE A 192 -16.56 -9.25 -0.74
N ASP A 193 -16.80 -8.30 -1.65
CA ASP A 193 -17.59 -8.53 -2.85
C ASP A 193 -16.72 -9.09 -3.97
N LEU A 194 -16.65 -10.43 -4.05
CA LEU A 194 -15.87 -11.11 -5.09
C LEU A 194 -16.39 -10.85 -6.50
N LYS A 195 -17.69 -10.56 -6.66
CA LYS A 195 -18.28 -10.29 -7.98
C LYS A 195 -17.84 -8.91 -8.47
N ALA A 196 -17.81 -7.91 -7.59
CA ALA A 196 -17.23 -6.60 -7.92
C ALA A 196 -15.75 -6.71 -8.33
N LEU A 197 -15.01 -7.65 -7.76
CA LEU A 197 -13.59 -7.89 -8.09
C LEU A 197 -13.37 -8.69 -9.39
N THR A 198 -14.45 -9.04 -10.08
CA THR A 198 -14.45 -9.55 -11.47
C THR A 198 -15.04 -8.54 -12.47
N ALA A 199 -15.37 -7.32 -12.03
CA ALA A 199 -15.87 -6.26 -12.90
C ALA A 199 -14.69 -5.43 -13.44
N TRP A 200 -14.29 -5.70 -14.67
CA TRP A 200 -13.09 -5.10 -15.27
C TRP A 200 -13.38 -3.80 -16.01
N PRO A 201 -12.56 -2.76 -15.83
CA PRO A 201 -12.65 -1.55 -16.63
C PRO A 201 -12.15 -1.80 -18.06
N THR A 202 -12.81 -1.14 -19.01
CA THR A 202 -12.39 -1.06 -20.42
C THR A 202 -11.22 -0.09 -20.59
N ASP A 203 -10.52 -0.15 -21.73
CA ASP A 203 -9.41 0.77 -22.00
C ASP A 203 -9.84 2.23 -22.03
N ASP A 204 -11.04 2.52 -22.55
CA ASP A 204 -11.62 3.86 -22.53
C ASP A 204 -11.89 4.35 -21.10
N GLU A 205 -12.32 3.46 -20.20
CA GLU A 205 -12.52 3.79 -18.80
C GLU A 205 -11.18 4.03 -18.10
N ILE A 206 -10.16 3.21 -18.37
CA ILE A 206 -8.80 3.41 -17.86
C ILE A 206 -8.23 4.75 -18.34
N GLN A 207 -8.42 5.10 -19.61
CA GLN A 207 -7.98 6.39 -20.15
C GLN A 207 -8.69 7.56 -19.44
N LYS A 208 -10.01 7.49 -19.26
CA LYS A 208 -10.76 8.51 -18.51
C LYS A 208 -10.30 8.64 -17.06
N LEU A 209 -9.97 7.53 -16.40
CA LEU A 209 -9.42 7.53 -15.05
C LEU A 209 -8.03 8.17 -15.00
N SER A 210 -7.19 7.92 -16.01
CA SER A 210 -5.89 8.57 -16.16
C SER A 210 -6.03 10.08 -16.32
N ASP A 211 -6.91 10.54 -17.20
CA ASP A 211 -7.15 11.96 -17.42
C ASP A 211 -7.70 12.64 -16.14
N ALA A 212 -8.63 11.98 -15.46
CA ALA A 212 -9.17 12.44 -14.19
C ALA A 212 -8.10 12.51 -13.08
N ALA A 213 -7.25 11.50 -12.97
CA ALA A 213 -6.14 11.48 -12.01
C ALA A 213 -5.18 12.65 -12.26
N LEU A 214 -4.80 12.89 -13.51
CA LEU A 214 -3.91 13.98 -13.88
C LEU A 214 -4.53 15.34 -13.53
N ALA A 215 -5.77 15.58 -13.95
CA ALA A 215 -6.46 16.85 -13.68
C ALA A 215 -6.60 17.14 -12.18
N GLN A 216 -6.84 16.11 -11.37
CA GLN A 216 -6.96 16.24 -9.92
C GLN A 216 -5.60 16.55 -9.27
N VAL A 217 -4.53 15.86 -9.69
CA VAL A 217 -3.18 16.13 -9.18
C VAL A 217 -2.74 17.54 -9.56
N GLN A 218 -2.98 17.98 -10.80
CA GLN A 218 -2.71 19.35 -11.23
C GLN A 218 -3.44 20.38 -10.37
N ALA A 219 -4.76 20.19 -10.15
CA ALA A 219 -5.56 21.10 -9.35
C ALA A 219 -5.08 21.17 -7.89
N ILE A 220 -4.66 20.03 -7.32
CA ILE A 220 -4.14 19.96 -5.94
C ILE A 220 -2.77 20.63 -5.84
N LEU A 221 -1.84 20.32 -6.75
CA LEU A 221 -0.48 20.88 -6.73
C LEU A 221 -0.47 22.39 -6.97
N LYS A 222 -1.36 22.89 -7.83
CA LYS A 222 -1.53 24.33 -8.04
C LYS A 222 -1.88 25.07 -6.75
N ARG A 223 -2.64 24.46 -5.84
CA ARG A 223 -3.00 25.07 -4.53
C ARG A 223 -1.82 25.22 -3.59
N VAL A 224 -0.75 24.44 -3.77
CA VAL A 224 0.50 24.55 -3.01
C VAL A 224 1.60 25.28 -3.77
N GLY A 225 1.26 25.95 -4.88
CA GLY A 225 2.20 26.75 -5.67
C GLY A 225 3.09 25.95 -6.62
N ILE A 226 2.75 24.68 -6.89
CA ILE A 226 3.46 23.83 -7.86
C ILE A 226 2.67 23.81 -9.15
N ASP A 227 3.20 24.46 -10.19
CA ASP A 227 2.60 24.45 -11.53
C ASP A 227 3.16 23.30 -12.37
N MET A 228 2.34 22.28 -12.61
CA MET A 228 2.70 21.13 -13.44
C MET A 228 2.84 21.48 -14.92
N HIS A 229 2.13 22.50 -15.43
CA HIS A 229 2.21 22.87 -16.85
C HIS A 229 3.53 23.54 -17.21
N ALA A 230 4.18 24.16 -16.22
CA ALA A 230 5.53 24.71 -16.37
C ALA A 230 6.63 23.64 -16.31
N MET A 231 6.26 22.37 -16.05
CA MET A 231 7.18 21.25 -15.78
C MET A 231 7.07 20.09 -16.79
N LEU A 232 6.12 20.16 -17.72
CA LEU A 232 5.95 19.26 -18.88
C LEU A 232 6.48 19.96 -20.14
#